data_AF-A0A812M4N9-F1
#
_entry.id   AF-A0A812M4N9-F1
#
_cell.length_a   1.000
_cell.length_b   1.000
_cell.length_c   1.000
_cell.angle_alpha   90.00
_cell.angle_beta   90.00
_cell.angle_gamma   90.00
#
_symmetry.space_group_name_H-M   'P 1'
#
loop_
_entity.id
_entity.type
_entity.pdbx_description
1 polymer ?
#
loop_
_entity_poly.entity_id
_entity_poly.type
_entity_poly.pdbx_seq_one_letter_code
_entity_poly.pdbx_strand_id
1 'polypeptide(L)'
;MRSKSYKSGRFDVKYHEKKPGHRSNYMDLTHTSGFLLACYFILRGRPQSFFAIFAVKCASFSQMNRGTSKRSACSSVGMPQHASVKQANQLLERSVLLIFLVTSLRGTWFLEQPRGSCLEFYPTFRKLFMALYITRHRPAVFRVSWWMGHFASATPKRHYGYANSAKIRSLDRGVLHRNSLFTREYPVQFACHLARHCEILKSTGEGYPQAEVVPAATETFRSMMYNCEPELWEFTSFEPLFVYLRGAKRLKIPEEWRELIPRSFPS
;
A
#
# COMPACT_ATOMS: atom_id res chain seq x y z
N MET A 1 -33.11 -4.98 3.82
CA MET A 1 -31.73 -5.47 3.63
C MET A 1 -30.99 -5.44 4.97
N ARG A 2 -30.43 -6.56 5.45
CA ARG A 2 -29.66 -6.58 6.71
C ARG A 2 -28.30 -5.89 6.49
N SER A 3 -28.01 -4.87 7.28
CA SER A 3 -26.70 -4.21 7.33
C SER A 3 -25.62 -5.22 7.71
N LYS A 4 -24.67 -5.50 6.81
CA LYS A 4 -23.48 -6.30 7.15
C LYS A 4 -22.58 -5.45 8.05
N SER A 5 -22.40 -5.89 9.28
CA SER A 5 -21.45 -5.27 10.22
C SER A 5 -20.01 -5.48 9.72
N TYR A 6 -19.30 -4.38 9.42
CA TYR A 6 -17.88 -4.41 9.09
C TYR A 6 -17.06 -4.47 10.37
N LYS A 7 -16.16 -5.45 10.47
CA LYS A 7 -15.14 -5.46 11.53
C LYS A 7 -14.00 -4.53 11.11
N SER A 8 -13.99 -3.30 11.62
CA SER A 8 -12.85 -2.39 11.47
C SER A 8 -11.89 -2.55 12.66
N GLY A 9 -10.64 -2.91 12.40
CA GLY A 9 -9.56 -2.77 13.37
C GLY A 9 -8.87 -1.43 13.16
N ARG A 10 -8.98 -0.50 14.11
CA ARG A 10 -8.20 0.75 14.13
C ARG A 10 -7.10 0.60 15.17
N PHE A 11 -5.86 0.84 14.76
CA PHE A 11 -4.74 0.97 15.68
C PHE A 11 -4.23 2.40 15.54
N ASP A 12 -4.57 3.27 16.49
CA ASP A 12 -4.13 4.66 16.44
C ASP A 12 -2.60 4.75 16.53
N VAL A 13 -1.99 5.37 15.53
CA VAL A 13 -0.56 5.67 15.46
C VAL A 13 -0.39 7.13 15.88
N LYS A 14 -0.06 7.38 17.14
CA LYS A 14 0.39 8.72 17.55
C LYS A 14 1.78 8.96 16.97
N TYR A 15 1.84 9.70 15.86
CA TYR A 15 3.06 10.30 15.34
C TYR A 15 3.44 11.48 16.26
N HIS A 16 4.63 11.42 16.87
CA HIS A 16 5.61 12.52 17.06
C HIS A 16 6.43 12.41 18.36
N GLU A 17 7.71 12.81 18.18
CA GLU A 17 8.76 13.26 19.10
C GLU A 17 9.18 12.37 20.29
N LYS A 18 10.42 11.87 20.18
CA LYS A 18 11.11 11.05 21.19
C LYS A 18 11.27 11.84 22.49
N LYS A 19 10.38 11.58 23.45
CA LYS A 19 10.66 11.76 24.88
C LYS A 19 11.18 10.44 25.47
N PRO A 20 12.12 10.46 26.43
CA PRO A 20 12.48 9.26 27.18
C PRO A 20 11.22 8.66 27.83
N GLY A 21 10.94 7.39 27.56
CA GLY A 21 9.76 6.66 28.04
C GLY A 21 8.69 6.30 26.99
N HIS A 22 8.84 6.71 25.71
CA HIS A 22 7.84 6.38 24.69
C HIS A 22 8.07 4.98 24.07
N ARG A 23 7.08 4.08 24.22
CA ARG A 23 7.09 2.73 23.63
C ARG A 23 7.08 2.81 22.10
N SER A 24 7.92 2.00 21.43
CA SER A 24 7.87 1.87 19.97
C SER A 24 6.48 1.36 19.56
N ASN A 25 5.94 1.87 18.45
CA ASN A 25 4.68 1.37 17.94
C ASN A 25 4.95 0.06 17.16
N TYR A 26 4.89 -1.06 17.88
CA TYR A 26 5.06 -2.40 17.30
C TYR A 26 4.08 -2.71 16.16
N MET A 27 2.99 -1.93 16.03
CA MET A 27 1.94 -2.10 15.02
C MET A 27 2.16 -1.27 13.76
N ASP A 28 3.21 -0.44 13.70
CA ASP A 28 3.59 0.29 12.49
C ASP A 28 4.09 -0.70 11.42
N LEU A 29 3.77 -0.45 10.14
CA LEU A 29 4.27 -1.26 9.02
C LEU A 29 5.80 -1.23 8.89
N THR A 30 6.47 -0.24 9.46
CA THR A 30 7.93 -0.18 9.55
C THR A 30 8.49 -1.10 10.63
N HIS A 31 7.68 -1.48 11.61
CA HIS A 31 8.01 -2.53 12.56
C HIS A 31 7.67 -3.92 11.98
N THR A 32 8.52 -4.92 12.24
CA THR A 32 8.32 -6.29 11.73
C THR A 32 6.97 -6.87 12.17
N SER A 33 6.58 -6.67 13.43
CA SER A 33 5.31 -7.18 13.96
C SER A 33 4.09 -6.56 13.26
N GLY A 34 4.08 -5.24 13.01
CA GLY A 34 3.01 -4.57 12.29
C GLY A 34 2.93 -5.01 10.83
N PHE A 35 4.08 -5.20 10.18
CA PHE A 35 4.15 -5.75 8.83
C PHE A 35 3.62 -7.20 8.76
N LEU A 36 4.05 -8.06 9.68
CA LEU A 36 3.55 -9.43 9.81
C LEU A 36 2.04 -9.49 10.02
N LEU A 37 1.52 -8.62 10.88
CA LEU A 37 0.10 -8.52 11.13
C LEU A 37 -0.68 -8.08 9.88
N ALA A 38 -0.14 -7.16 9.09
CA ALA A 38 -0.73 -6.77 7.82
C ALA A 38 -0.77 -7.93 6.82
N CYS A 39 0.34 -8.67 6.68
CA CYS A 39 0.38 -9.91 5.88
C CYS A 39 -0.68 -10.91 6.35
N TYR A 40 -0.78 -11.13 7.67
CA TYR A 40 -1.77 -12.02 8.27
C TYR A 40 -3.20 -11.61 7.90
N PHE A 41 -3.56 -10.33 8.04
CA PHE A 41 -4.91 -9.87 7.69
C PHE A 41 -5.23 -10.03 6.21
N ILE A 42 -4.26 -9.78 5.32
CA ILE A 42 -4.44 -9.96 3.89
C ILE A 42 -4.63 -11.46 3.56
N LEU A 43 -3.78 -12.33 4.09
CA LEU A 43 -3.87 -13.79 3.90
C LEU A 43 -5.16 -14.40 4.47
N ARG A 44 -5.75 -13.77 5.50
CA ARG A 44 -7.03 -14.14 6.09
C ARG A 44 -8.23 -13.50 5.37
N GLY A 45 -7.98 -12.56 4.48
CA GLY A 45 -9.01 -11.95 3.65
C GLY A 45 -9.66 -13.00 2.75
N ARG A 46 -10.99 -12.96 2.63
CA ARG A 46 -11.70 -13.81 1.67
C ARG A 46 -11.29 -13.37 0.26
N PRO A 47 -10.74 -14.23 -0.59
CA PRO A 47 -10.35 -13.87 -1.94
C PRO A 47 -11.49 -13.15 -2.68
N GLN A 48 -11.17 -12.13 -3.48
CA GLN A 48 -12.15 -11.30 -4.22
C GLN A 48 -13.08 -10.43 -3.36
N SER A 49 -13.02 -10.52 -2.03
CA SER A 49 -14.03 -9.92 -1.16
C SER A 49 -13.42 -9.01 -0.07
N PHE A 50 -12.23 -8.47 -0.31
CA PHE A 50 -11.59 -7.52 0.61
C PHE A 50 -10.97 -6.33 -0.11
N PHE A 51 -10.80 -5.25 0.65
CA PHE A 51 -10.25 -3.99 0.19
C PHE A 51 -9.15 -3.54 1.16
N ALA A 52 -7.97 -3.24 0.63
CA ALA A 52 -6.83 -2.76 1.39
C ALA A 52 -6.51 -1.31 1.02
N ILE A 53 -6.44 -0.43 2.02
CA ILE A 53 -6.00 0.96 1.84
C ILE A 53 -4.59 1.07 2.37
N PHE A 54 -3.70 1.60 1.53
CA PHE A 54 -2.31 1.87 1.84
C PHE A 54 -2.08 3.37 1.83
N ALA A 55 -1.30 3.84 2.80
CA ALA A 55 -0.80 5.20 2.86
C ALA A 55 0.70 5.13 3.13
N VAL A 56 1.50 5.69 2.23
CA VAL A 56 2.94 5.80 2.40
C VAL A 56 3.26 7.19 2.94
N LYS A 57 4.35 7.31 3.72
CA LYS A 57 4.74 8.54 4.42
C LYS A 57 4.90 9.73 3.46
N CYS A 58 3.83 10.51 3.30
CA CYS A 58 3.72 11.63 2.36
C CYS A 58 4.84 12.66 2.56
N ALA A 59 5.20 12.93 3.82
CA ALA A 59 6.25 13.90 4.16
C ALA A 59 7.61 13.53 3.56
N SER A 60 7.95 12.25 3.41
CA SER A 60 9.25 11.86 2.85
C SER A 60 9.31 11.95 1.33
N PHE A 61 8.19 11.70 0.65
CA PHE A 61 8.15 11.67 -0.83
C PHE A 61 7.69 13.00 -1.44
N SER A 62 7.15 13.92 -0.64
CA SER A 62 6.70 15.23 -1.11
C SER A 62 7.84 16.15 -1.52
N GLN A 63 7.57 17.06 -2.47
CA GLN A 63 8.54 18.08 -2.91
C GLN A 63 9.08 18.95 -1.78
N MET A 64 8.28 19.18 -0.73
CA MET A 64 8.68 20.03 0.41
C MET A 64 9.87 19.44 1.18
N ASN A 65 10.09 18.12 1.10
CA ASN A 65 11.21 17.46 1.78
C ASN A 65 12.39 17.19 0.84
N ARG A 66 12.44 17.81 -0.34
CA ARG A 66 13.57 17.62 -1.28
C ARG A 66 14.90 18.07 -0.68
N GLY A 67 14.90 19.14 0.11
CA GLY A 67 16.11 19.68 0.73
C GLY A 67 16.85 18.66 1.61
N THR A 68 16.10 17.94 2.46
CA THR A 68 16.63 16.93 3.40
C THR A 68 16.69 15.54 2.79
N SER A 69 15.61 15.08 2.14
CA SER A 69 15.59 13.72 1.58
C SER A 69 16.46 13.56 0.33
N LYS A 70 16.77 14.67 -0.35
CA LYS A 70 17.39 14.74 -1.69
C LYS A 70 16.69 13.88 -2.75
N ARG A 71 15.42 13.56 -2.54
CA ARG A 71 14.64 12.80 -3.52
C ARG A 71 14.33 13.63 -4.74
N SER A 72 14.37 13.01 -5.90
CA SER A 72 13.95 13.58 -7.18
C SER A 72 13.33 12.48 -8.07
N ALA A 73 12.93 12.83 -9.29
CA ALA A 73 12.49 11.83 -10.25
C ALA A 73 13.62 10.90 -10.70
N CYS A 74 14.87 11.39 -10.73
CA CYS A 74 16.05 10.59 -11.08
C CYS A 74 16.72 9.93 -9.85
N SER A 75 16.44 10.40 -8.64
CA SER A 75 16.90 9.82 -7.38
C SER A 75 15.74 9.69 -6.42
N SER A 76 14.79 8.80 -6.73
CA SER A 76 13.55 8.65 -5.97
C SER A 76 13.76 7.96 -4.63
N VAL A 77 14.86 7.23 -4.45
CA VAL A 77 15.29 6.58 -3.19
C VAL A 77 15.76 7.61 -2.16
N GLY A 78 16.36 8.73 -2.61
CA GLY A 78 16.89 9.78 -1.75
C GLY A 78 18.23 9.42 -1.11
N MET A 79 18.53 10.00 0.06
CA MET A 79 19.72 9.69 0.87
C MET A 79 19.38 8.73 2.03
N PRO A 80 19.62 7.41 1.91
CA PRO A 80 19.28 6.43 2.93
C PRO A 80 20.00 6.60 4.27
N GLN A 81 21.07 7.40 4.30
CA GLN A 81 21.80 7.76 5.52
C GLN A 81 20.89 8.50 6.52
N HIS A 82 19.85 9.19 6.04
CA HIS A 82 18.84 9.77 6.90
C HIS A 82 17.83 8.71 7.35
N ALA A 83 17.73 8.49 8.66
CA ALA A 83 16.81 7.50 9.25
C ALA A 83 15.35 7.68 8.78
N SER A 84 14.89 8.93 8.61
CA SER A 84 13.55 9.24 8.12
C SER A 84 13.31 8.81 6.66
N VAL A 85 14.35 8.87 5.83
CA VAL A 85 14.35 8.42 4.43
C VAL A 85 14.38 6.90 4.38
N LYS A 86 15.26 6.26 5.15
CA LYS A 86 15.34 4.79 5.27
C LYS A 86 14.02 4.18 5.73
N GLN A 87 13.41 4.75 6.77
CA GLN A 87 12.10 4.31 7.27
C GLN A 87 11.00 4.49 6.21
N ALA A 88 11.04 5.58 5.43
CA ALA A 88 10.07 5.81 4.37
C ALA A 88 10.22 4.83 3.19
N ASN A 89 11.46 4.47 2.83
CA ASN A 89 11.75 3.42 1.85
C ASN A 89 11.21 2.07 2.32
N GLN A 90 11.51 1.69 3.57
CA GLN A 90 10.99 0.47 4.18
C GLN A 90 9.47 0.41 4.19
N LEU A 91 8.81 1.51 4.60
CA LEU A 91 7.34 1.59 4.59
C LEU A 91 6.79 1.41 3.18
N LEU A 92 7.41 2.07 2.20
CA LEU A 92 7.00 1.97 0.80
C LEU A 92 7.14 0.54 0.28
N GLU A 93 8.32 -0.05 0.38
CA GLU A 93 8.56 -1.40 -0.14
C GLU A 93 7.66 -2.42 0.51
N ARG A 94 7.49 -2.37 1.84
CA ARG A 94 6.52 -3.22 2.53
C ARG A 94 5.11 -3.00 2.01
N SER A 95 4.70 -1.76 1.76
CA SER A 95 3.39 -1.47 1.16
C SER A 95 3.26 -2.05 -0.26
N VAL A 96 4.31 -1.96 -1.09
CA VAL A 96 4.32 -2.55 -2.44
C VAL A 96 4.19 -4.07 -2.38
N LEU A 97 4.90 -4.72 -1.45
CA LEU A 97 4.82 -6.15 -1.23
C LEU A 97 3.41 -6.58 -0.76
N LEU A 98 2.80 -5.81 0.13
CA LEU A 98 1.40 -6.03 0.52
C LEU A 98 0.45 -5.84 -0.66
N ILE A 99 0.69 -4.86 -1.54
CA ILE A 99 -0.10 -4.67 -2.77
C ILE A 99 0.03 -5.86 -3.73
N PHE A 100 1.23 -6.43 -3.88
CA PHE A 100 1.42 -7.68 -4.62
C PHE A 100 0.57 -8.80 -4.02
N LEU A 101 0.65 -8.99 -2.71
CA LEU A 101 -0.12 -10.01 -2.00
C LEU A 101 -1.64 -9.82 -2.14
N VAL A 102 -2.13 -8.58 -1.98
CA VAL A 102 -3.54 -8.23 -2.20
C VAL A 102 -3.96 -8.57 -3.62
N THR A 103 -3.13 -8.23 -4.61
CA THR A 103 -3.40 -8.52 -6.02
C THR A 103 -3.46 -10.04 -6.28
N SER A 104 -2.53 -10.81 -5.75
CA SER A 104 -2.49 -12.28 -5.86
C SER A 104 -3.72 -12.96 -5.28
N LEU A 105 -4.24 -12.46 -4.15
CA LEU A 105 -5.46 -12.97 -3.51
C LEU A 105 -6.75 -12.39 -4.12
N ARG A 106 -6.60 -11.69 -5.23
CA ARG A 106 -7.68 -11.01 -5.92
C ARG A 106 -8.44 -9.98 -5.08
N GLY A 107 -7.79 -9.34 -4.11
CA GLY A 107 -8.35 -8.22 -3.36
C GLY A 107 -8.16 -6.86 -4.06
N THR A 108 -9.07 -5.93 -3.78
CA THR A 108 -8.92 -4.55 -4.26
C THR A 108 -7.95 -3.80 -3.37
N TRP A 109 -7.11 -2.94 -3.94
CA TRP A 109 -6.25 -2.05 -3.17
C TRP A 109 -6.36 -0.60 -3.62
N PHE A 110 -6.03 0.31 -2.72
CA PHE A 110 -5.92 1.74 -2.98
C PHE A 110 -4.67 2.28 -2.28
N LEU A 111 -3.86 3.05 -3.01
CA LEU A 111 -2.67 3.72 -2.50
C LEU A 111 -2.77 5.22 -2.75
N GLU A 112 -2.75 6.02 -1.69
CA GLU A 112 -2.89 7.48 -1.75
C GLU A 112 -1.55 8.21 -1.58
N GLN A 113 -1.36 9.32 -2.31
CA GLN A 113 -0.23 10.25 -2.17
C GLN A 113 -0.60 11.70 -2.50
N PRO A 114 0.16 12.69 -1.99
CA PRO A 114 0.04 14.08 -2.44
C PRO A 114 0.57 14.25 -3.88
N ARG A 115 0.05 15.23 -4.63
CA ARG A 115 0.43 15.47 -6.05
C ARG A 115 1.91 15.69 -6.30
N GLY A 116 2.62 16.29 -5.36
CA GLY A 116 4.05 16.53 -5.46
C GLY A 116 4.91 15.31 -5.10
N SER A 117 4.32 14.14 -4.84
CA SER A 117 5.07 12.96 -4.42
C SER A 117 5.95 12.43 -5.55
N CYS A 118 7.17 12.02 -5.24
CA CYS A 118 8.05 11.32 -6.18
C CYS A 118 7.85 9.80 -6.15
N LEU A 119 6.78 9.31 -5.52
CA LEU A 119 6.47 7.89 -5.40
C LEU A 119 6.49 7.15 -6.75
N GLU A 120 5.92 7.74 -7.80
CA GLU A 120 5.82 7.13 -9.14
C GLU A 120 7.18 6.85 -9.80
N PHE A 121 8.24 7.46 -9.26
CA PHE A 121 9.62 7.26 -9.72
C PHE A 121 10.36 6.20 -8.89
N TYR A 122 9.79 5.69 -7.80
CA TYR A 122 10.45 4.71 -6.94
C TYR A 122 10.62 3.35 -7.66
N PRO A 123 11.81 2.71 -7.64
CA PRO A 123 12.08 1.52 -8.45
C PRO A 123 11.07 0.38 -8.23
N THR A 124 10.88 -0.02 -6.97
CA THR A 124 9.97 -1.11 -6.58
C THR A 124 8.52 -0.80 -6.94
N PHE A 125 8.13 0.48 -6.81
CA PHE A 125 6.79 0.91 -7.19
C PHE A 125 6.59 0.88 -8.71
N ARG A 126 7.58 1.25 -9.52
CA ARG A 126 7.53 1.09 -10.99
C ARG A 126 7.44 -0.38 -11.40
N LYS A 127 8.21 -1.24 -10.76
CA LYS A 127 8.15 -2.69 -11.02
C LYS A 127 6.77 -3.26 -10.72
N LEU A 128 6.05 -2.75 -9.71
CA LEU A 128 4.65 -3.09 -9.49
C LEU A 128 3.78 -2.80 -10.72
N PHE A 129 3.86 -1.61 -11.34
CA PHE A 129 3.08 -1.33 -12.55
C PHE A 129 3.46 -2.25 -13.71
N MET A 130 4.76 -2.48 -13.90
CA MET A 130 5.24 -3.36 -14.97
C MET A 130 4.75 -4.80 -14.77
N ALA A 131 4.90 -5.35 -13.56
CA ALA A 131 4.43 -6.69 -13.22
C ALA A 131 2.91 -6.80 -13.43
N LEU A 132 2.13 -5.84 -12.92
CA LEU A 132 0.68 -5.84 -13.10
C LEU A 132 0.26 -5.71 -14.57
N TYR A 133 1.02 -4.98 -15.38
CA TYR A 133 0.79 -4.86 -16.82
C TYR A 133 1.11 -6.18 -17.55
N ILE A 134 2.29 -6.76 -17.29
CA ILE A 134 2.77 -8.01 -17.91
C ILE A 134 1.82 -9.16 -17.59
N THR A 135 1.50 -9.37 -16.30
CA THR A 135 0.64 -10.47 -15.85
C THR A 135 -0.78 -10.39 -16.44
N ARG A 136 -1.23 -9.21 -16.90
CA ARG A 136 -2.63 -9.00 -17.32
C ARG A 136 -2.80 -8.63 -18.78
N HIS A 137 -1.71 -8.33 -19.49
CA HIS A 137 -1.71 -7.84 -20.87
C HIS A 137 -2.60 -6.60 -21.10
N ARG A 138 -2.93 -5.84 -20.05
CA ARG A 138 -3.77 -4.63 -20.12
C ARG A 138 -3.52 -3.70 -18.92
N PRO A 139 -3.88 -2.40 -19.02
CA PRO A 139 -3.76 -1.47 -17.90
C PRO A 139 -4.57 -1.96 -16.68
N ALA A 140 -3.84 -2.41 -15.66
CA ALA A 140 -4.40 -3.01 -14.45
C ALA A 140 -4.42 -2.06 -13.25
N VAL A 141 -3.83 -0.87 -13.42
CA VAL A 141 -3.74 0.16 -12.40
C VAL A 141 -4.34 1.45 -12.93
N PHE A 142 -5.31 1.96 -12.18
CA PHE A 142 -6.00 3.20 -12.46
C PHE A 142 -5.48 4.29 -11.54
N ARG A 143 -5.18 5.45 -12.12
CA ARG A 143 -4.83 6.65 -11.38
C ARG A 143 -6.02 7.59 -11.34
N VAL A 144 -6.25 8.20 -10.18
CA VAL A 144 -7.20 9.31 -10.03
C VAL A 144 -6.50 10.46 -9.31
N SER A 145 -6.88 11.70 -9.62
CA SER A 145 -6.46 12.88 -8.87
C SER A 145 -7.70 13.56 -8.31
N TRP A 146 -7.61 14.12 -7.11
CA TRP A 146 -8.71 14.87 -6.50
C TRP A 146 -8.18 15.99 -5.62
N TRP A 147 -9.07 16.92 -5.28
CA TRP A 147 -8.83 17.92 -4.26
C TRP A 147 -9.36 17.42 -2.93
N MET A 148 -8.53 17.41 -1.88
CA MET A 148 -8.98 17.03 -0.54
C MET A 148 -10.09 17.93 -0.01
N GLY A 149 -10.20 19.17 -0.51
CA GLY A 149 -11.30 20.08 -0.22
C GLY A 149 -12.67 19.52 -0.60
N HIS A 150 -12.77 18.74 -1.69
CA HIS A 150 -14.03 18.08 -2.09
C HIS A 150 -14.54 17.06 -1.07
N PHE A 151 -13.68 16.67 -0.13
CA PHE A 151 -13.98 15.75 0.95
C PHE A 151 -13.89 16.45 2.32
N ALA A 152 -14.15 17.76 2.37
CA ALA A 152 -14.14 18.59 3.57
C ALA A 152 -12.78 18.68 4.30
N SER A 153 -11.66 18.52 3.58
CA SER A 153 -10.35 18.82 4.16
C SER A 153 -10.09 20.32 4.21
N ALA A 154 -9.51 20.77 5.33
CA ALA A 154 -9.04 22.12 5.60
C ALA A 154 -8.26 22.78 4.48
N THR A 155 -7.32 22.03 3.94
CA THR A 155 -6.41 22.53 2.93
C THR A 155 -6.82 21.85 1.64
N PRO A 156 -7.14 22.61 0.58
CA PRO A 156 -7.41 22.05 -0.72
C PRO A 156 -6.09 21.55 -1.34
N LYS A 157 -5.48 20.54 -0.73
CA LYS A 157 -4.30 19.89 -1.27
C LYS A 157 -4.74 18.99 -2.39
N ARG A 158 -4.03 19.04 -3.50
CA ARG A 158 -4.24 18.12 -4.60
C ARG A 158 -3.53 16.81 -4.29
N HIS A 159 -4.30 15.73 -4.32
CA HIS A 159 -3.83 14.37 -4.09
C HIS A 159 -4.03 13.55 -5.36
N TYR A 160 -3.35 12.41 -5.42
CA TYR A 160 -3.67 11.36 -6.35
C TYR A 160 -3.63 10.01 -5.64
N GLY A 161 -4.17 9.01 -6.30
CA GLY A 161 -4.13 7.65 -5.81
C GLY A 161 -4.15 6.66 -6.95
N TYR A 162 -3.66 5.47 -6.65
CA TYR A 162 -3.64 4.33 -7.53
C TYR A 162 -4.53 3.23 -6.95
N ALA A 163 -5.26 2.54 -7.82
CA ALA A 163 -6.03 1.36 -7.45
C ALA A 163 -6.05 0.36 -8.59
N ASN A 164 -6.35 -0.90 -8.28
CA ASN A 164 -6.63 -1.92 -9.28
C ASN A 164 -8.12 -1.98 -9.70
N SER A 165 -8.89 -0.90 -9.45
CA SER A 165 -10.29 -0.74 -9.85
C SER A 165 -10.51 0.61 -10.56
N ALA A 166 -11.18 0.61 -11.71
CA ALA A 166 -11.47 1.83 -12.48
C ALA A 166 -12.43 2.77 -11.75
N LYS A 167 -13.25 2.24 -10.84
CA LYS A 167 -14.21 3.04 -10.05
C LYS A 167 -13.51 4.03 -9.12
N ILE A 168 -12.20 3.90 -8.92
CA ILE A 168 -11.44 4.93 -8.21
C ILE A 168 -11.53 6.30 -8.87
N ARG A 169 -11.82 6.36 -10.18
CA ARG A 169 -12.08 7.62 -10.91
C ARG A 169 -13.25 8.42 -10.35
N SER A 170 -14.18 7.79 -9.63
CA SER A 170 -15.29 8.48 -8.93
C SER A 170 -14.83 9.44 -7.84
N LEU A 171 -13.57 9.34 -7.38
CA LEU A 171 -13.00 10.32 -6.45
C LEU A 171 -12.70 11.67 -7.10
N ASP A 172 -12.57 11.73 -8.43
CA ASP A 172 -12.40 13.00 -9.13
C ASP A 172 -13.75 13.72 -9.23
N ARG A 173 -13.85 14.83 -8.49
CA ARG A 173 -15.01 15.72 -8.46
C ARG A 173 -14.75 17.01 -9.25
N GLY A 174 -13.75 17.00 -10.13
CA GLY A 174 -13.38 18.15 -10.94
C GLY A 174 -12.51 19.17 -10.21
N VAL A 175 -12.34 20.34 -10.84
CA VAL A 175 -11.50 21.42 -10.32
C VAL A 175 -12.20 22.11 -9.15
N LEU A 176 -11.44 22.40 -8.10
CA LEU A 176 -11.95 23.15 -6.96
C LEU A 176 -11.93 24.65 -7.25
N HIS A 177 -13.07 25.32 -7.11
CA HIS A 177 -13.17 26.78 -7.25
C HIS A 177 -12.63 27.50 -6.01
N ARG A 178 -12.04 28.69 -6.19
CA ARG A 178 -11.25 29.42 -5.18
C ARG A 178 -12.04 29.86 -3.93
N ASN A 179 -13.37 29.90 -3.99
CA ASN A 179 -14.23 30.50 -2.96
C ASN A 179 -14.78 29.52 -1.91
N SER A 180 -14.37 28.25 -1.92
CA SER A 180 -14.83 27.27 -0.93
C SER A 180 -14.03 27.38 0.38
N LEU A 181 -14.73 27.66 1.49
CA LEU A 181 -14.19 27.66 2.85
C LEU A 181 -14.08 26.23 3.40
N PHE A 182 -13.02 25.93 4.17
CA PHE A 182 -12.77 24.59 4.72
C PHE A 182 -12.30 24.59 6.18
N THR A 183 -12.64 23.53 6.92
CA THR A 183 -12.36 23.33 8.36
C THR A 183 -11.06 22.53 8.62
N ARG A 184 -10.32 22.86 9.69
CA ARG A 184 -8.90 22.51 10.02
C ARG A 184 -8.51 21.04 10.30
N GLU A 185 -9.18 20.02 9.78
CA GLU A 185 -8.84 18.61 10.08
C GLU A 185 -8.71 17.71 8.85
N TYR A 186 -7.93 16.61 8.97
CA TYR A 186 -7.92 15.55 7.96
C TYR A 186 -9.30 14.91 7.95
N PRO A 187 -9.99 14.88 6.80
CA PRO A 187 -11.40 14.59 6.84
C PRO A 187 -11.61 13.10 7.07
N VAL A 188 -12.12 12.76 8.24
CA VAL A 188 -12.82 11.48 8.50
C VAL A 188 -13.82 11.20 7.37
N GLN A 189 -14.38 12.25 6.77
CA GLN A 189 -15.26 12.16 5.60
C GLN A 189 -14.62 11.50 4.37
N PHE A 190 -13.33 11.73 4.07
CA PHE A 190 -12.66 11.03 2.96
C PHE A 190 -12.56 9.54 3.24
N ALA A 191 -12.14 9.16 4.45
CA ALA A 191 -12.08 7.75 4.87
C ALA A 191 -13.48 7.10 4.84
N CYS A 192 -14.50 7.79 5.36
CA CYS A 192 -15.89 7.33 5.29
C CYS A 192 -16.38 7.22 3.83
N HIS A 193 -15.97 8.14 2.96
CA HIS A 193 -16.34 8.11 1.56
C HIS A 193 -15.73 6.89 0.86
N LEU A 194 -14.44 6.63 1.06
CA LEU A 194 -13.78 5.41 0.59
C LEU A 194 -14.44 4.15 1.15
N ALA A 195 -14.80 4.13 2.45
CA ALA A 195 -15.48 3.00 3.06
C ALA A 195 -16.85 2.75 2.43
N ARG A 196 -17.62 3.79 2.12
CA ARG A 196 -18.90 3.68 1.38
C ARG A 196 -18.71 3.17 -0.05
N HIS A 197 -17.59 3.53 -0.68
CA HIS A 197 -17.23 3.05 -2.01
C HIS A 197 -16.60 1.67 -2.02
N CYS A 198 -16.28 1.08 -0.85
CA CYS A 198 -15.59 -0.20 -0.75
C CYS A 198 -16.29 -1.30 -1.55
N GLU A 199 -17.62 -1.42 -1.46
CA GLU A 199 -18.36 -2.44 -2.22
C GLU A 199 -18.30 -2.19 -3.73
N ILE A 200 -18.37 -0.93 -4.17
CA ILE A 200 -18.27 -0.54 -5.57
C ILE A 200 -16.85 -0.79 -6.11
N LEU A 201 -15.83 -0.50 -5.30
CA LEU A 201 -14.43 -0.72 -5.64
C LEU A 201 -14.11 -2.23 -5.74
N LYS A 202 -14.75 -3.05 -4.91
CA LYS A 202 -14.66 -4.52 -4.99
C LYS A 202 -15.44 -5.09 -6.17
N SER A 203 -16.62 -4.55 -6.47
CA SER A 203 -17.57 -5.15 -7.42
C SER A 203 -17.04 -5.23 -8.84
N THR A 204 -16.14 -4.32 -9.22
CA THR A 204 -15.67 -4.29 -10.61
C THR A 204 -14.98 -5.56 -11.04
N GLY A 205 -14.14 -6.17 -10.20
CA GLY A 205 -13.27 -7.27 -10.65
C GLY A 205 -12.45 -6.94 -11.92
N GLU A 206 -12.53 -5.72 -12.45
CA GLU A 206 -12.09 -5.29 -13.78
C GLU A 206 -10.57 -5.33 -13.87
N GLY A 207 -9.88 -5.31 -12.73
CA GLY A 207 -8.46 -5.59 -12.66
C GLY A 207 -8.12 -7.05 -12.95
N TYR A 208 -8.93 -8.02 -12.52
CA TYR A 208 -8.57 -9.44 -12.66
C TYR A 208 -8.68 -9.92 -14.10
N PRO A 209 -7.72 -10.70 -14.61
CA PRO A 209 -7.90 -11.36 -15.89
C PRO A 209 -9.19 -12.19 -15.82
N GLN A 210 -10.06 -12.06 -16.83
CA GLN A 210 -11.14 -13.00 -17.08
C GLN A 210 -10.54 -14.26 -17.70
N ALA A 211 -9.53 -14.83 -17.05
CA ALA A 211 -8.95 -16.09 -17.50
C ALA A 211 -9.94 -17.21 -17.17
N GLU A 212 -10.15 -18.11 -18.13
CA GLU A 212 -10.93 -19.33 -17.93
C GLU A 212 -10.35 -20.17 -16.78
N VAL A 213 -9.02 -20.16 -16.66
CA VAL A 213 -8.28 -20.75 -15.54
C VAL A 213 -7.63 -19.63 -14.73
N VAL A 214 -8.04 -19.51 -13.47
CA VAL A 214 -7.46 -18.55 -12.54
C VAL A 214 -6.20 -19.17 -11.95
N PRO A 215 -5.00 -18.62 -12.22
CA PRO A 215 -3.76 -19.15 -11.64
C PRO A 215 -3.80 -19.07 -10.12
N ALA A 216 -3.07 -19.96 -9.46
CA ALA A 216 -3.00 -19.96 -7.99
C ALA A 216 -2.43 -18.62 -7.48
N ALA A 217 -2.83 -18.20 -6.28
CA ALA A 217 -2.31 -16.96 -5.70
C ALA A 217 -0.78 -16.99 -5.55
N THR A 218 -0.22 -18.16 -5.26
CA THR A 218 1.23 -18.40 -5.17
C THR A 218 1.91 -18.28 -6.53
N GLU A 219 1.31 -18.82 -7.59
CA GLU A 219 1.80 -18.70 -8.97
C GLU A 219 1.75 -17.23 -9.45
N THR A 220 0.65 -16.53 -9.17
CA THR A 220 0.52 -15.10 -9.46
C THR A 220 1.57 -14.30 -8.70
N PHE A 221 1.78 -14.61 -7.42
CA PHE A 221 2.80 -13.95 -6.60
C PHE A 221 4.22 -14.22 -7.13
N ARG A 222 4.54 -15.47 -7.49
CA ARG A 222 5.83 -15.84 -8.11
C ARG A 222 6.06 -15.08 -9.40
N SER A 223 5.11 -15.09 -10.33
CA SER A 223 5.27 -14.42 -11.63
C SER A 223 5.47 -12.92 -11.50
N MET A 224 4.84 -12.27 -10.52
CA MET A 224 5.07 -10.85 -10.23
C MET A 224 6.44 -10.57 -9.57
N MET A 225 7.03 -11.58 -8.91
CA MET A 225 8.32 -11.46 -8.23
C MET A 225 9.52 -12.02 -9.02
N TYR A 226 9.30 -12.80 -10.09
CA TYR A 226 10.27 -13.78 -10.63
C TYR A 226 11.59 -13.21 -11.19
N ASN A 227 11.76 -11.89 -11.29
CA ASN A 227 13.02 -11.25 -11.72
C ASN A 227 13.43 -10.08 -10.80
N CYS A 228 13.09 -10.15 -9.51
CA CYS A 228 13.46 -9.09 -8.58
C CYS A 228 14.95 -9.18 -8.22
N GLU A 229 15.75 -8.26 -8.78
CA GLU A 229 17.09 -7.96 -8.28
C GLU A 229 17.03 -7.74 -6.75
N PRO A 230 17.90 -8.40 -5.96
CA PRO A 230 17.91 -8.29 -4.51
C PRO A 230 17.92 -6.83 -3.99
N GLU A 231 18.55 -5.94 -4.76
CA GLU A 231 18.70 -4.51 -4.48
C GLU A 231 17.36 -3.76 -4.37
N LEU A 232 16.30 -4.26 -5.00
CA LEU A 232 14.99 -3.57 -5.05
C LEU A 232 14.19 -3.65 -3.76
N TRP A 233 14.57 -4.58 -2.89
CA TRP A 233 13.85 -4.88 -1.66
C TRP A 233 14.76 -4.75 -0.44
N GLU A 234 15.87 -4.02 -0.60
CA GLU A 234 16.87 -3.77 0.44
C GLU A 234 16.23 -3.28 1.74
N PHE A 235 15.18 -2.46 1.66
CA PHE A 235 14.57 -1.82 2.81
C PHE A 235 13.44 -2.64 3.44
N THR A 236 12.98 -3.72 2.79
CA THR A 236 11.86 -4.54 3.28
C THR A 236 12.19 -5.28 4.57
N SER A 237 13.46 -5.68 4.72
CA SER A 237 13.94 -6.55 5.81
C SER A 237 13.16 -7.86 5.88
N PHE A 238 13.33 -8.70 4.85
CA PHE A 238 12.65 -10.00 4.74
C PHE A 238 13.04 -11.01 5.82
N GLU A 239 14.24 -10.88 6.38
CA GLU A 239 14.77 -11.90 7.27
C GLU A 239 13.90 -12.14 8.51
N PRO A 240 13.57 -11.10 9.30
CA PRO A 240 12.66 -11.24 10.44
C PRO A 240 11.27 -11.79 10.05
N LEU A 241 10.78 -11.49 8.85
CA LEU A 241 9.52 -12.00 8.33
C LEU A 241 9.60 -13.52 8.14
N PHE A 242 10.59 -14.04 7.41
CA PHE A 242 10.67 -15.48 7.18
C PHE A 242 11.04 -16.25 8.44
N VAL A 243 11.88 -15.70 9.32
CA VAL A 243 12.15 -16.30 10.65
C VAL A 243 10.85 -16.51 11.42
N TYR A 244 9.99 -15.49 11.46
CA TYR A 244 8.69 -15.60 12.11
C TYR A 244 7.79 -16.65 11.43
N LEU A 245 7.68 -16.61 10.09
CA LEU A 245 6.82 -17.53 9.36
C LEU A 245 7.24 -18.99 9.53
N ARG A 246 8.55 -19.28 9.61
CA ARG A 246 9.07 -20.63 9.90
C ARG A 246 8.77 -21.10 11.32
N GLY A 247 8.88 -20.20 12.31
CA GLY A 247 8.71 -20.53 13.73
C GLY A 247 7.26 -20.54 14.23
N ALA A 248 6.32 -19.95 13.49
CA ALA A 248 4.96 -19.72 13.95
C ALA A 248 4.09 -20.99 13.92
N LYS A 249 4.12 -21.80 14.99
CA LYS A 249 3.30 -23.02 15.14
C LYS A 249 1.78 -22.81 15.03
N ARG A 250 1.29 -21.62 15.43
CA ARG A 250 -0.15 -21.28 15.40
C ARG A 250 -0.61 -20.71 14.06
N LEU A 251 0.33 -20.30 13.21
CA LEU A 251 0.00 -19.75 11.91
C LEU A 251 -0.23 -20.91 10.94
N LYS A 252 -1.51 -21.14 10.58
CA LYS A 252 -1.88 -22.09 9.54
C LYS A 252 -1.56 -21.47 8.18
N ILE A 253 -0.28 -21.51 7.80
CA ILE A 253 0.18 -21.18 6.45
C ILE A 253 -0.23 -22.34 5.54
N PRO A 254 -0.99 -22.11 4.46
CA PRO A 254 -1.27 -23.16 3.48
C PRO A 254 0.04 -23.70 2.87
N GLU A 255 0.08 -25.00 2.56
CA GLU A 255 1.31 -25.70 2.19
C GLU A 255 1.98 -25.08 0.96
N GLU A 256 1.19 -24.64 -0.01
CA GLU A 256 1.65 -24.01 -1.24
C GLU A 256 2.44 -22.70 -1.01
N TRP A 257 2.20 -22.01 0.12
CA TRP A 257 2.95 -20.81 0.49
C TRP A 257 4.26 -21.13 1.22
N ARG A 258 4.43 -22.34 1.76
CA ARG A 258 5.66 -22.73 2.46
C ARG A 258 6.86 -22.82 1.53
N GLU A 259 6.63 -23.21 0.28
CA GLU A 259 7.64 -23.24 -0.76
C GLU A 259 8.22 -21.85 -1.08
N LEU A 260 7.49 -20.78 -0.77
CA LEU A 260 7.95 -19.39 -0.96
C LEU A 260 8.82 -18.89 0.21
N ILE A 261 8.86 -19.62 1.32
CA ILE A 261 9.59 -19.21 2.52
C ILE A 261 10.97 -19.87 2.48
N PRO A 262 12.06 -19.11 2.32
CA PRO A 262 13.40 -19.69 2.26
C PRO A 262 13.76 -20.42 3.56
N ARG A 263 14.31 -21.63 3.43
CA ARG A 263 14.72 -22.48 4.56
C ARG A 263 15.97 -21.95 5.27
N SER A 264 16.81 -21.21 4.57
CA SER A 264 18.00 -20.52 5.07
C SER A 264 18.20 -19.22 4.32
N PHE A 265 18.97 -18.30 4.90
CA PHE A 265 19.46 -17.12 4.20
C PHE A 265 20.85 -17.42 3.65
N PRO A 266 21.22 -16.87 2.47
CA PRO A 266 22.61 -16.89 2.06
C PRO A 266 23.44 -16.18 3.13
N SER A 267 24.49 -16.86 3.58
CA SER A 267 25.49 -16.35 4.54
C SER A 267 26.31 -15.22 3.95
#